data_AF-A0A6M2AFH0-F1
#
_entry.id   AF-A0A6M2AFH0-F1
#
_cell.length_a   1.000
_cell.length_b   1.000
_cell.length_c   1.000
_cell.angle_alpha   90.00
_cell.angle_beta   90.00
_cell.angle_gamma   90.00
#
_symmetry.space_group_name_H-M   'P 1'
#
loop_
_entity.id
_entity.type
_entity.pdbx_description
1 polymer ?
#
loop_
_entity_poly.entity_id
_entity_poly.type
_entity_poly.pdbx_seq_one_letter_code
_entity_poly.pdbx_strand_id
1 'polypeptide(L)'
;MNELRAQFLSVLEAPMQNTVSVMNSLLTSVIYALEEKKQLLFIKYGEEKENKISIKQENVKTFTKDIGDLLDIEVEIEVTKVKLNDLGDIKLSPLDMLNLDILIEK
;
A
#
# COMPACT_ATOMS: atom_id res chain seq x y z
N MET A 1 -22.70 26.37 11.12
CA MET A 1 -22.49 24.91 10.94
C MET A 1 -21.57 24.58 9.76
N ASN A 2 -21.64 25.29 8.62
CA ASN A 2 -20.77 25.02 7.46
C ASN A 2 -19.32 25.50 7.63
N GLU A 3 -19.06 26.61 8.32
CA GLU A 3 -17.69 27.12 8.54
C GLU A 3 -16.84 26.23 9.45
N LEU A 4 -17.43 25.70 10.54
CA LEU A 4 -16.72 24.81 11.46
C LEU A 4 -16.32 23.49 10.77
N ARG A 5 -17.19 22.98 9.89
CA ARG A 5 -16.90 21.81 9.06
C ARG A 5 -15.82 22.08 8.01
N ALA A 6 -15.78 23.30 7.45
CA ALA A 6 -14.75 23.72 6.50
C ALA A 6 -13.38 23.91 7.19
N GLN A 7 -13.36 24.53 8.37
CA GLN A 7 -12.14 24.63 9.19
C GLN A 7 -11.64 23.25 9.62
N PHE A 8 -12.54 22.36 10.01
CA PHE A 8 -12.21 20.98 10.35
C PHE A 8 -11.55 20.23 9.19
N LEU A 9 -12.17 20.27 8.01
CA LEU A 9 -11.58 19.69 6.80
C LEU A 9 -10.21 20.31 6.51
N SER A 10 -10.05 21.63 6.63
CA SER A 10 -8.76 22.28 6.35
C SER A 10 -7.61 21.87 7.27
N VAL A 11 -7.90 21.53 8.53
CA VAL A 11 -6.88 21.08 9.50
C VAL A 11 -6.47 19.63 9.24
N LEU A 12 -7.43 18.79 8.84
CA LEU A 12 -7.17 17.38 8.55
C LEU A 12 -6.68 17.11 7.14
N GLU A 13 -7.02 17.98 6.18
CA GLU A 13 -6.72 17.77 4.76
C GLU A 13 -5.22 17.68 4.53
N ALA A 14 -4.41 18.57 5.10
CA ALA A 14 -2.96 18.50 4.96
C ALA A 14 -2.32 17.20 5.51
N PRO A 15 -2.54 16.79 6.78
CA PRO A 15 -1.96 15.56 7.31
C PRO A 15 -2.55 14.29 6.67
N MET A 16 -3.82 14.29 6.30
CA MET A 16 -4.42 13.16 5.57
C MET A 16 -3.86 13.04 4.15
N GLN A 17 -3.71 14.15 3.42
CA GLN A 17 -3.11 14.15 2.08
C GLN A 17 -1.64 13.69 2.13
N ASN A 18 -0.88 14.13 3.15
CA ASN A 18 0.49 13.66 3.34
C ASN A 18 0.53 12.15 3.62
N THR A 19 -0.34 11.64 4.51
CA THR A 19 -0.39 10.21 4.83
C THR A 19 -0.78 9.37 3.61
N VAL A 20 -1.82 9.80 2.88
CA VAL A 20 -2.24 9.16 1.62
C VAL A 20 -1.13 9.22 0.57
N SER A 21 -0.41 10.33 0.47
CA SER A 21 0.72 10.50 -0.44
C SER A 21 1.87 9.54 -0.11
N VAL A 22 2.24 9.43 1.17
CA VAL A 22 3.27 8.48 1.64
C VAL A 22 2.84 7.04 1.38
N MET A 23 1.60 6.68 1.72
CA MET A 23 1.06 5.34 1.44
C MET A 23 1.05 5.03 -0.04
N ASN A 24 0.61 5.96 -0.89
CA ASN A 24 0.62 5.79 -2.34
C ASN A 24 2.04 5.60 -2.86
N SER A 25 3.00 6.42 -2.41
CA SER A 25 4.40 6.30 -2.83
C SER A 25 5.02 4.96 -2.42
N LEU A 26 4.73 4.50 -1.20
CA LEU A 26 5.18 3.18 -0.71
C LEU A 26 4.57 2.05 -1.54
N LEU A 27 3.25 2.04 -1.72
CA LEU A 27 2.54 1.01 -2.50
C LEU A 27 3.05 0.98 -3.94
N THR A 28 3.20 2.14 -4.59
CA THR A 28 3.77 2.24 -5.93
C THR A 28 5.18 1.67 -5.98
N SER A 29 6.03 2.00 -5.02
CA SER A 29 7.41 1.49 -4.97
C SER A 29 7.46 -0.03 -4.79
N VAL A 30 6.60 -0.58 -3.91
CA VAL A 30 6.48 -2.03 -3.70
C VAL A 30 5.99 -2.73 -4.96
N ILE A 31 4.98 -2.20 -5.64
CA ILE A 31 4.48 -2.75 -6.91
C ILE A 31 5.59 -2.78 -7.96
N TYR A 32 6.33 -1.69 -8.14
CA TYR A 32 7.44 -1.65 -9.09
C TYR A 32 8.53 -2.68 -8.76
N ALA A 33 8.93 -2.77 -7.49
CA ALA A 33 9.93 -3.75 -7.06
C ALA A 33 9.47 -5.20 -7.25
N LEU A 34 8.18 -5.48 -7.03
CA LEU A 34 7.57 -6.79 -7.29
C LEU A 34 7.57 -7.12 -8.79
N GLU A 35 7.20 -6.15 -9.64
CA GLU A 35 7.21 -6.34 -11.09
C GLU A 35 8.62 -6.59 -11.63
N GLU A 36 9.60 -5.82 -11.17
CA GLU A 36 11.01 -5.99 -11.53
C GLU A 36 11.52 -7.38 -11.12
N LYS A 37 11.31 -7.78 -9.87
CA LYS A 37 11.72 -9.11 -9.38
C LYS A 37 11.03 -10.23 -10.15
N LYS A 38 9.73 -10.09 -10.44
CA LYS A 38 9.00 -11.04 -11.27
C LYS A 38 9.65 -11.17 -12.65
N GLN A 39 9.94 -10.06 -13.33
CA GLN A 39 10.61 -10.09 -14.64
C GLN A 39 11.97 -10.80 -14.59
N LEU A 40 12.78 -10.53 -13.55
CA LEU A 40 14.06 -11.20 -13.36
C LEU A 40 13.90 -12.72 -13.19
N LEU A 41 12.86 -13.19 -12.50
CA LEU A 41 12.56 -14.63 -12.39
C LEU A 41 12.19 -15.24 -13.75
N PHE A 42 11.41 -14.54 -14.56
CA PHE A 42 11.09 -14.97 -15.93
C PHE A 42 12.34 -15.04 -16.82
N ILE A 43 13.25 -14.07 -16.74
CA ILE A 43 14.52 -14.07 -17.48
C ILE A 43 15.43 -15.21 -16.99
N LYS A 44 15.49 -15.45 -15.68
CA LYS A 44 16.36 -16.45 -15.05
C LYS A 44 15.95 -17.89 -15.40
N TYR A 45 14.65 -18.17 -15.39
CA TYR A 45 14.13 -19.54 -15.52
C TYR A 45 13.49 -19.84 -16.88
N GLY A 46 13.25 -18.80 -17.67
CA GLY A 46 12.57 -18.90 -18.95
C GLY A 46 13.47 -19.14 -20.16
N GLU A 47 12.81 -19.33 -21.27
CA GLU A 47 13.35 -19.32 -22.62
C GLU A 47 12.42 -18.50 -23.52
N GLU A 48 13.01 -17.75 -24.44
CA GLU A 48 12.24 -16.98 -25.41
C GLU A 48 11.81 -17.90 -26.56
N LYS A 49 10.50 -18.01 -26.76
CA LYS A 49 9.87 -18.73 -27.87
C LYS A 49 8.79 -17.86 -28.46
N GLU A 50 8.89 -17.56 -29.76
CA GLU A 50 7.86 -16.83 -30.50
C GLU A 50 7.44 -15.50 -29.84
N ASN A 51 8.41 -14.66 -29.45
CA ASN A 51 8.19 -13.40 -28.71
C ASN A 51 7.52 -13.57 -27.33
N LYS A 52 7.55 -14.77 -26.73
CA LYS A 52 7.05 -15.03 -25.37
C LYS A 52 8.12 -15.71 -24.53
N ILE A 53 8.27 -15.28 -23.28
CA ILE A 53 9.09 -16.00 -22.31
C ILE A 53 8.25 -17.14 -21.72
N SER A 54 8.70 -18.38 -21.91
CA SER A 54 8.10 -19.58 -21.30
C SER A 54 9.07 -20.19 -20.30
N ILE A 55 8.57 -20.64 -19.16
CA ILE A 55 9.41 -21.29 -18.15
C ILE A 55 9.76 -22.70 -18.62
N LYS A 56 11.06 -23.05 -18.59
CA LYS A 56 11.53 -24.39 -18.97
C LYS A 56 10.98 -25.44 -18.00
N GLN A 57 10.61 -26.62 -18.49
CA GLN A 57 9.98 -27.66 -17.65
C GLN A 57 10.82 -28.02 -16.43
N GLU A 58 12.14 -28.12 -16.59
CA GLU A 58 13.09 -28.41 -15.51
C GLU A 58 13.13 -27.35 -14.41
N ASN A 59 12.73 -26.11 -14.72
CA ASN A 59 12.79 -24.97 -13.81
C ASN A 59 11.45 -24.67 -13.13
N VAL A 60 10.33 -25.27 -13.57
CA VAL A 60 8.98 -24.95 -13.08
C VAL A 60 8.88 -25.03 -11.56
N LYS A 61 9.40 -26.09 -10.95
CA LYS A 61 9.32 -26.30 -9.50
C LYS A 61 10.02 -25.18 -8.72
N THR A 62 11.21 -24.78 -9.17
CA THR A 62 12.00 -23.73 -8.53
C THR A 62 11.39 -22.36 -8.77
N PHE A 63 10.89 -22.10 -9.99
CA PHE A 63 10.18 -20.87 -10.32
C PHE A 63 8.92 -20.68 -9.48
N THR A 64 8.09 -21.72 -9.34
CA THR A 64 6.86 -21.65 -8.53
C THR A 64 7.17 -21.35 -7.07
N LYS A 65 8.26 -21.93 -6.53
CA LYS A 65 8.72 -21.61 -5.18
C LYS A 65 9.15 -20.14 -5.07
N ASP A 66 10.05 -19.68 -5.94
CA ASP A 66 10.59 -18.33 -5.86
C ASP A 66 9.53 -17.24 -6.09
N ILE A 67 8.51 -17.50 -6.92
CA ILE A 67 7.33 -16.64 -7.08
C ILE A 67 6.47 -16.66 -5.81
N GLY A 68 6.26 -17.83 -5.20
CA GLY A 68 5.53 -17.94 -3.94
C GLY A 68 6.19 -17.12 -2.83
N ASP A 69 7.50 -17.32 -2.64
CA ASP A 69 8.31 -16.58 -1.67
C ASP A 69 8.27 -15.05 -1.93
N LEU A 70 8.14 -14.63 -3.20
CA LEU A 70 7.99 -13.22 -3.56
C LEU A 70 6.61 -12.66 -3.20
N LEU A 71 5.55 -13.46 -3.32
CA LEU A 71 4.17 -13.05 -3.01
C LEU A 71 3.88 -13.04 -1.50
N ASP A 72 4.63 -13.80 -0.72
CA ASP A 72 4.52 -13.86 0.74
C ASP A 72 5.27 -12.72 1.46
N ILE A 73 5.75 -11.72 0.73
CA ILE A 73 6.42 -10.56 1.32
C ILE A 73 5.37 -9.66 2.00
N GLU A 74 5.45 -9.59 3.33
CA GLU A 74 4.70 -8.62 4.14
C GLU A 74 5.53 -7.34 4.34
N VAL A 75 4.87 -6.18 4.20
CA VAL A 75 5.46 -4.87 4.46
C VAL A 75 4.71 -4.23 5.60
N GLU A 76 5.39 -4.01 6.72
CA GLU A 76 4.84 -3.27 7.86
C GLU A 76 4.97 -1.76 7.61
N ILE A 77 3.86 -1.03 7.76
CA ILE A 77 3.82 0.43 7.60
C ILE A 77 3.56 1.05 8.97
N GLU A 78 4.54 1.79 9.48
CA GLU A 78 4.36 2.60 10.68
C GLU A 78 3.53 3.86 10.33
N VAL A 79 2.25 3.85 10.70
CA VAL A 79 1.36 5.01 10.58
C VAL A 79 1.37 5.77 11.90
N THR A 80 1.81 7.03 11.87
CA THR A 80 1.65 7.93 13.03
C THR A 80 0.20 8.36 13.12
N LYS A 81 -0.51 7.88 14.14
CA LYS A 81 -1.91 8.20 14.36
C LYS A 81 -2.08 9.59 14.98
N VAL A 82 -3.20 10.24 14.67
CA VAL A 82 -3.62 11.52 15.28
C VAL A 82 -4.46 11.23 16.51
N LYS A 83 -4.18 11.90 17.63
CA LYS A 83 -4.99 11.73 18.85
C LYS A 83 -6.34 12.39 18.68
N LEU A 84 -7.39 11.75 19.17
CA LEU A 84 -8.75 12.29 19.10
C LEU A 84 -8.86 13.69 19.75
N ASN A 85 -8.14 13.91 20.85
CA ASN A 85 -8.12 15.19 21.57
C ASN A 85 -7.52 16.35 20.75
N ASP A 86 -6.64 16.04 19.80
CA ASP A 86 -6.01 17.06 18.94
C ASP A 86 -6.98 17.56 17.85
N LEU A 87 -8.12 16.88 17.68
CA LEU A 87 -9.11 17.19 16.66
C LEU A 87 -10.13 18.25 17.10
N GLY A 88 -10.12 18.66 18.37
CA GLY A 88 -11.05 19.64 18.92
C GLY A 88 -12.49 19.14 19.02
N ASP A 89 -13.45 20.06 19.05
CA ASP A 89 -14.87 19.77 19.32
C ASP A 89 -15.62 19.36 18.04
N ILE A 90 -15.32 18.16 17.56
CA ILE A 90 -15.87 17.61 16.31
C ILE A 90 -16.84 16.45 16.52
N LYS A 91 -17.82 16.37 15.62
CA LYS A 91 -18.78 15.27 15.54
C LYS A 91 -18.41 14.32 14.43
N LEU A 92 -17.86 13.17 14.80
CA LEU A 92 -17.63 12.04 13.90
C LEU A 92 -18.80 11.07 13.98
N SER A 93 -19.30 10.62 12.83
CA SER A 93 -20.27 9.52 12.82
C SER A 93 -19.56 8.19 13.12
N PRO A 94 -20.31 7.15 13.54
CA PRO A 94 -19.73 5.81 13.70
C PRO A 94 -19.05 5.29 12.43
N LEU A 95 -19.56 5.65 11.25
CA LEU A 95 -18.97 5.24 9.97
C LEU A 95 -17.64 5.96 9.70
N ASP A 96 -17.55 7.25 10.04
CA ASP A 96 -16.30 8.01 9.92
C ASP A 96 -15.21 7.41 10.83
N MET A 97 -15.59 7.00 12.05
CA MET A 97 -14.66 6.35 12.98
C MET A 97 -14.12 5.01 12.45
N LEU A 98 -14.96 4.21 11.78
CA LEU A 98 -14.50 2.96 11.15
C LEU A 98 -13.51 3.23 10.01
N ASN A 99 -13.75 4.26 9.20
CA ASN A 99 -12.87 4.62 8.09
C ASN A 99 -11.53 5.23 8.57
N LEU A 100 -11.52 5.85 9.74
CA LEU A 100 -10.36 6.55 10.30
C LEU A 100 -9.58 5.71 11.33
N ASP A 101 -9.96 4.46 11.59
CA ASP A 101 -9.36 3.61 12.63
C ASP A 101 -7.85 3.37 12.43
N ILE A 102 -7.39 3.37 11.18
CA ILE A 102 -5.97 3.29 10.83
C ILE A 102 -5.21 4.61 11.10
N LEU A 103 -5.91 5.74 11.16
CA LEU A 103 -5.34 7.09 11.26
C LEU A 103 -5.53 7.75 12.64
N ILE A 104 -6.48 7.29 13.46
CA ILE A 104 -6.83 7.93 14.74
C ILE A 104 -6.50 7.01 15.92
N GLU A 105 -5.84 7.58 16.92
CA GLU A 105 -5.62 6.98 18.24
C GLU A 105 -6.75 7.38 19.19
N LYS A 106 -7.35 6.40 19.88
CA LYS A 106 -8.49 6.57 20.78
C LYS A 106 -8.10 7.22 22.10
#